data_AF-A0A3Q9J0B7-F1
#
_entry.id   AF-A0A3Q9J0B7-F1
#
_cell.length_a   1.000
_cell.length_b   1.000
_cell.length_c   1.000
_cell.angle_alpha   90.00
_cell.angle_beta   90.00
_cell.angle_gamma   90.00
#
_symmetry.space_group_name_H-M   'P 1'
#
loop_
_entity.id
_entity.type
_entity.pdbx_description
1 polymer ?
#
loop_
_entity_poly.entity_id
_entity_poly.type
_entity_poly.pdbx_seq_one_letter_code
_entity_poly.pdbx_strand_id
1 'polypeptide(L)'
;MSSRTMTPEEYQFALTIFERDFPVRDDIELCDGTGLDGRQFVRPTVFGDPYKMYLGDMFAQPLSRKAKFAHELTHVWQLHHFPKAWYGWHALTDHVLGNDAASYAYTLVDGKNFGDYGLEEQGAIVEASVNRPGSTEAELVAHTFHSDTWKLMIGSSGADVAVGDDGTDPHAVWLVNTGGVIYRYAGDRWQQMPGSDGVSIAVGAGRVLLVNTVGKIYEFTAGAWHQLPGSSGRDVAVANDGTAWLVNTVGKIYAMAPGASKWRQMPGSDGVRISAGRDVWLVNTVGKIYRWNGGSWDRTAGSDGRDIASSADGHTFLTNTAGSIYEFSGTAWTQLDGSDGRTLSAGGGTLVLVNTVGMIFRRAYGTPPTHVVQVDLSAVLTGSVEPRIVKRRVTIPRAPLGRA
;
A
#
# COMPACT_ATOMS: atom_id res chain seq x y z
N MET A 1 11.43 -25.74 -20.37
CA MET A 1 10.42 -25.00 -19.62
C MET A 1 11.01 -23.66 -19.27
N SER A 2 10.34 -22.60 -19.69
CA SER A 2 10.65 -21.22 -19.38
C SER A 2 9.76 -20.77 -18.22
N SER A 3 10.28 -19.87 -17.38
CA SER A 3 9.51 -19.26 -16.33
C SER A 3 9.79 -17.76 -16.23
N ARG A 4 8.84 -17.00 -15.67
CA ARG A 4 8.97 -15.57 -15.45
C ARG A 4 8.06 -15.11 -14.31
N THR A 5 8.40 -13.99 -13.67
CA THR A 5 7.46 -13.27 -12.80
C THR A 5 6.31 -12.67 -13.61
N MET A 6 5.16 -12.49 -12.98
CA MET A 6 4.02 -11.75 -13.57
C MET A 6 4.45 -10.33 -14.00
N THR A 7 3.90 -9.77 -15.07
CA THR A 7 4.09 -8.33 -15.37
C THR A 7 3.29 -7.47 -14.38
N PRO A 8 3.58 -6.16 -14.25
CA PRO A 8 2.75 -5.25 -13.46
C PRO A 8 1.28 -5.25 -13.90
N GLU A 9 1.00 -5.34 -15.19
CA GLU A 9 -0.36 -5.36 -15.76
C GLU A 9 -1.10 -6.66 -15.43
N GLU A 10 -0.40 -7.80 -15.47
CA GLU A 10 -0.94 -9.09 -15.06
C GLU A 10 -1.28 -9.12 -13.56
N TYR A 11 -0.39 -8.57 -12.73
CA TYR A 11 -0.64 -8.47 -11.30
C TYR A 11 -1.76 -7.49 -11.00
N GLN A 12 -1.81 -6.35 -11.70
CA GLN A 12 -2.94 -5.41 -11.58
C GLN A 12 -4.27 -6.07 -11.90
N PHE A 13 -4.32 -6.90 -12.94
CA PHE A 13 -5.52 -7.67 -13.23
C PHE A 13 -5.92 -8.57 -12.07
N ALA A 14 -4.99 -9.28 -11.43
CA ALA A 14 -5.28 -10.06 -10.22
C ALA A 14 -5.83 -9.17 -9.08
N LEU A 15 -5.24 -7.99 -8.88
CA LEU A 15 -5.70 -7.03 -7.86
C LEU A 15 -7.11 -6.49 -8.09
N THR A 16 -7.59 -6.46 -9.34
CA THR A 16 -8.99 -6.10 -9.62
C THR A 16 -10.01 -7.13 -9.16
N ILE A 17 -9.56 -8.34 -8.81
CA ILE A 17 -10.40 -9.46 -8.37
C ILE A 17 -10.21 -9.70 -6.87
N PHE A 18 -8.95 -9.79 -6.44
CA PHE A 18 -8.61 -10.26 -5.09
C PHE A 18 -8.32 -9.12 -4.11
N GLU A 19 -8.20 -7.88 -4.60
CA GLU A 19 -7.85 -6.67 -3.82
C GLU A 19 -6.90 -6.94 -2.64
N ARG A 20 -7.40 -6.99 -1.40
CA ARG A 20 -6.57 -7.07 -0.18
C ARG A 20 -5.95 -8.45 0.02
N ASP A 21 -6.56 -9.47 -0.57
CA ASP A 21 -6.38 -10.85 -0.20
C ASP A 21 -5.70 -11.61 -1.33
N PHE A 22 -4.46 -11.25 -1.68
CA PHE A 22 -3.70 -11.91 -2.74
C PHE A 22 -2.22 -11.98 -2.39
N PRO A 23 -1.51 -13.09 -2.69
CA PRO A 23 -0.09 -13.18 -2.39
C PRO A 23 0.72 -12.12 -3.13
N VAL A 24 1.86 -11.77 -2.54
CA VAL A 24 2.81 -10.82 -3.13
C VAL A 24 3.23 -11.26 -4.52
N ARG A 25 3.37 -10.29 -5.43
CA ARG A 25 3.71 -10.54 -6.84
C ARG A 25 4.99 -11.39 -7.00
N ASP A 26 5.98 -11.15 -6.17
CA ASP A 26 7.28 -11.81 -6.26
C ASP A 26 7.24 -13.28 -5.79
N ASP A 27 6.17 -13.69 -5.11
CA ASP A 27 5.91 -15.08 -4.74
C ASP A 27 5.21 -15.85 -5.87
N ILE A 28 4.97 -15.26 -7.05
CA ILE A 28 4.23 -15.89 -8.15
C ILE A 28 5.12 -16.03 -9.39
N GLU A 29 5.23 -17.25 -9.90
CA GLU A 29 6.02 -17.60 -11.08
C GLU A 29 5.13 -18.23 -12.16
N LEU A 30 5.07 -17.62 -13.34
CA LEU A 30 4.39 -18.17 -14.51
C LEU A 30 5.34 -19.11 -15.25
N CYS A 31 4.83 -20.23 -15.75
CA CYS A 31 5.57 -21.28 -16.44
C CYS A 31 4.91 -21.66 -17.77
N ASP A 32 5.71 -21.96 -18.80
CA ASP A 32 5.23 -22.39 -20.14
C ASP A 32 4.85 -23.88 -20.24
N GLY A 33 5.10 -24.65 -19.18
CA GLY A 33 4.71 -26.05 -19.09
C GLY A 33 3.20 -26.23 -18.88
N THR A 34 2.81 -27.50 -18.85
CA THR A 34 1.45 -27.96 -18.57
C THR A 34 1.49 -29.11 -17.56
N GLY A 35 0.38 -29.36 -16.87
CA GLY A 35 0.16 -30.52 -16.01
C GLY A 35 -0.10 -31.81 -16.82
N LEU A 36 -0.55 -32.86 -16.12
CA LEU A 36 -1.00 -34.10 -16.77
C LEU A 36 -2.09 -33.79 -17.82
N ASP A 37 -2.04 -34.46 -18.97
CA ASP A 37 -2.91 -34.26 -20.15
C ASP A 37 -2.81 -32.89 -20.85
N GLY A 38 -1.74 -32.11 -20.63
CA GLY A 38 -1.54 -30.83 -21.33
C GLY A 38 -2.34 -29.66 -20.75
N ARG A 39 -2.86 -29.80 -19.53
CA ARG A 39 -3.70 -28.78 -18.86
C ARG A 39 -2.90 -27.66 -18.21
N GLN A 40 -3.57 -26.54 -18.01
CA GLN A 40 -3.10 -25.51 -17.09
C GLN A 40 -3.22 -26.04 -15.66
N PHE A 41 -2.26 -25.69 -14.81
CA PHE A 41 -2.20 -26.22 -13.45
C PHE A 41 -1.43 -25.26 -12.55
N VAL A 42 -1.93 -24.99 -11.35
CA VAL A 42 -1.15 -24.29 -10.31
C VAL A 42 -0.63 -25.32 -9.32
N ARG A 43 0.70 -25.43 -9.23
CA ARG A 43 1.32 -26.38 -8.31
C ARG A 43 1.45 -25.77 -6.91
N PRO A 44 1.08 -26.50 -5.84
CA PRO A 44 1.40 -26.09 -4.48
C PRO A 44 2.90 -25.87 -4.29
N THR A 45 3.24 -24.83 -3.52
CA THR A 45 4.62 -24.57 -3.11
C THR A 45 5.16 -25.73 -2.28
N VAL A 46 6.39 -26.14 -2.54
CA VAL A 46 7.12 -27.13 -1.73
C VAL A 46 8.41 -26.44 -1.28
N PHE A 47 8.62 -26.29 0.02
CA PHE A 47 9.83 -25.68 0.63
C PHE A 47 10.24 -24.27 0.13
N GLY A 48 9.38 -23.25 0.29
CA GLY A 48 9.79 -21.85 0.09
C GLY A 48 9.94 -21.40 -1.37
N ASP A 49 9.57 -22.25 -2.33
CA ASP A 49 9.43 -21.88 -3.73
C ASP A 49 8.25 -20.89 -3.95
N PRO A 50 8.25 -20.09 -5.03
CA PRO A 50 7.08 -19.31 -5.46
C PRO A 50 5.92 -20.21 -5.93
N TYR A 51 4.69 -19.70 -5.89
CA TYR A 51 3.51 -20.32 -6.51
C TYR A 51 3.72 -20.42 -8.01
N LYS A 52 3.83 -21.66 -8.53
CA LYS A 52 4.09 -21.91 -9.95
C LYS A 52 2.78 -22.11 -10.69
N MET A 53 2.48 -21.22 -11.61
CA MET A 53 1.33 -21.28 -12.52
C MET A 53 1.78 -21.82 -13.88
N TYR A 54 1.41 -23.05 -14.22
CA TYR A 54 1.67 -23.65 -15.52
C TYR A 54 0.55 -23.25 -16.48
N LEU A 55 0.84 -22.30 -17.35
CA LEU A 55 -0.18 -21.65 -18.20
C LEU A 55 -0.26 -22.23 -19.62
N GLY A 56 0.65 -23.14 -20.00
CA GLY A 56 0.70 -23.70 -21.34
C GLY A 56 0.66 -22.63 -22.44
N ASP A 57 -0.34 -22.72 -23.32
CA ASP A 57 -0.52 -21.78 -24.45
C ASP A 57 -0.82 -20.33 -24.03
N MET A 58 -1.32 -20.11 -22.80
CA MET A 58 -1.56 -18.77 -22.26
C MET A 58 -0.30 -18.08 -21.73
N PHE A 59 0.81 -18.81 -21.51
CA PHE A 59 2.02 -18.28 -20.87
C PHE A 59 2.53 -16.97 -21.50
N ALA A 60 2.50 -16.89 -22.83
CA ALA A 60 3.00 -15.74 -23.58
C ALA A 60 2.09 -14.51 -23.44
N GLN A 61 0.77 -14.70 -23.35
CA GLN A 61 -0.21 -13.61 -23.29
C GLN A 61 -1.42 -13.99 -22.40
N PRO A 62 -1.25 -14.11 -21.07
CA PRO A 62 -2.33 -14.54 -20.16
C PRO A 62 -3.56 -13.61 -20.23
N LEU A 63 -3.31 -12.31 -20.38
CA LEU A 63 -4.36 -11.29 -20.50
C LEU A 63 -5.18 -11.37 -21.79
N SER A 64 -4.77 -12.18 -22.79
CA SER A 64 -5.61 -12.45 -23.97
C SER A 64 -6.81 -13.34 -23.63
N ARG A 65 -6.75 -14.09 -22.52
CA ARG A 65 -7.80 -14.97 -21.99
C ARG A 65 -8.06 -14.66 -20.51
N LYS A 66 -8.41 -13.40 -20.21
CA LYS A 66 -8.56 -12.88 -18.84
C LYS A 66 -9.36 -13.78 -17.89
N ALA A 67 -10.50 -14.30 -18.33
CA ALA A 67 -11.36 -15.13 -17.47
C ALA A 67 -10.69 -16.46 -17.09
N LYS A 68 -10.04 -17.14 -18.04
CA LYS A 68 -9.25 -18.35 -17.77
C LYS A 68 -8.03 -18.04 -16.92
N PHE A 69 -7.39 -16.90 -17.13
CA PHE A 69 -6.30 -16.48 -16.26
C PHE A 69 -6.78 -16.21 -14.82
N ALA A 70 -7.95 -15.60 -14.65
CA ALA A 70 -8.57 -15.37 -13.34
C ALA A 70 -8.92 -16.68 -12.60
N HIS A 71 -9.36 -17.70 -13.34
CA HIS A 71 -9.52 -19.06 -12.82
C HIS A 71 -8.21 -19.56 -12.18
N GLU A 72 -7.11 -19.55 -12.94
CA GLU A 72 -5.81 -20.01 -12.44
C GLU A 72 -5.29 -19.17 -11.27
N LEU A 73 -5.53 -17.85 -11.27
CA LEU A 73 -5.19 -16.97 -10.15
C LEU A 73 -5.95 -17.35 -8.87
N THR A 74 -7.15 -17.93 -8.99
CA THR A 74 -7.93 -18.42 -7.84
C THR A 74 -7.22 -19.55 -7.13
N HIS A 75 -6.53 -20.44 -7.85
CA HIS A 75 -5.74 -21.50 -7.22
C HIS A 75 -4.49 -20.97 -6.51
N VAL A 76 -3.87 -19.91 -7.03
CA VAL A 76 -2.80 -19.19 -6.31
C VAL A 76 -3.34 -18.62 -5.00
N TRP A 77 -4.51 -17.97 -5.04
CA TRP A 77 -5.19 -17.48 -3.85
C TRP A 77 -5.47 -18.61 -2.84
N GLN A 78 -6.03 -19.73 -3.28
CA GLN A 78 -6.33 -20.88 -2.41
C GLN A 78 -5.07 -21.44 -1.75
N LEU A 79 -3.98 -21.60 -2.50
CA LEU A 79 -2.70 -22.08 -1.98
C LEU A 79 -2.06 -21.12 -0.98
N HIS A 80 -2.35 -19.82 -1.09
CA HIS A 80 -1.88 -18.82 -0.14
C HIS A 80 -2.61 -18.88 1.20
N HIS A 81 -3.92 -19.12 1.18
CA HIS A 81 -4.77 -18.99 2.36
C HIS A 81 -5.05 -20.31 3.08
N PHE A 82 -5.01 -21.43 2.38
CA PHE A 82 -5.36 -22.72 2.98
C PHE A 82 -4.14 -23.59 3.29
N PRO A 83 -4.14 -24.29 4.45
CA PRO A 83 -3.08 -25.25 4.76
C PRO A 83 -2.92 -26.29 3.66
N LYS A 84 -1.68 -26.66 3.34
CA LYS A 84 -1.38 -27.65 2.27
C LYS A 84 -2.08 -28.99 2.46
N ALA A 85 -2.32 -29.41 3.70
CA ALA A 85 -3.06 -30.63 4.01
C ALA A 85 -4.56 -30.50 3.66
N TRP A 86 -5.15 -29.33 3.92
CA TRP A 86 -6.52 -29.02 3.52
C TRP A 86 -6.64 -28.95 2.00
N TYR A 87 -5.73 -28.21 1.35
CA TYR A 87 -5.70 -28.09 -0.10
C TYR A 87 -5.47 -29.44 -0.78
N GLY A 88 -4.54 -30.25 -0.26
CA GLY A 88 -4.26 -31.59 -0.78
C GLY A 88 -5.44 -32.55 -0.59
N TRP A 89 -6.16 -32.47 0.54
CA TRP A 89 -7.39 -33.24 0.76
C TRP A 89 -8.47 -32.85 -0.26
N HIS A 90 -8.74 -31.56 -0.42
CA HIS A 90 -9.73 -31.07 -1.40
C HIS A 90 -9.33 -31.35 -2.85
N ALA A 91 -8.05 -31.24 -3.20
CA ALA A 91 -7.57 -31.58 -4.53
C ALA A 91 -7.75 -33.07 -4.87
N LEU A 92 -7.72 -33.95 -3.85
CA LEU A 92 -7.97 -35.39 -3.99
C LEU A 92 -9.47 -35.73 -4.02
N THR A 93 -10.32 -35.00 -3.29
CA THR A 93 -11.77 -35.27 -3.23
C THR A 93 -12.56 -34.59 -4.34
N ASP A 94 -12.13 -33.42 -4.80
CA ASP A 94 -12.89 -32.56 -5.73
C ASP A 94 -12.48 -32.76 -7.20
N HIS A 95 -11.70 -33.80 -7.49
CA HIS A 95 -11.23 -34.09 -8.85
C HIS A 95 -10.49 -32.91 -9.50
N VAL A 96 -9.63 -32.18 -8.77
CA VAL A 96 -8.66 -31.22 -9.37
C VAL A 96 -7.72 -31.94 -10.39
N LEU A 97 -7.70 -33.28 -10.36
CA LEU A 97 -7.02 -34.17 -11.31
C LEU A 97 -7.98 -34.96 -12.25
N GLY A 98 -9.30 -34.78 -12.17
CA GLY A 98 -10.31 -35.52 -12.93
C GLY A 98 -11.12 -34.62 -13.88
N ASN A 99 -11.51 -35.15 -15.05
CA ASN A 99 -12.10 -34.39 -16.17
C ASN A 99 -13.64 -34.36 -16.17
N ASP A 100 -14.28 -34.12 -15.04
CA ASP A 100 -15.74 -34.16 -15.02
C ASP A 100 -16.27 -32.73 -15.09
N ALA A 101 -17.05 -32.41 -16.13
CA ALA A 101 -17.78 -31.13 -16.22
C ALA A 101 -18.64 -30.84 -14.97
N ALA A 102 -18.88 -31.87 -14.13
CA ALA A 102 -19.48 -31.77 -12.81
C ALA A 102 -18.63 -31.04 -11.77
N SER A 103 -17.29 -31.07 -11.81
CA SER A 103 -16.43 -30.37 -10.82
C SER A 103 -16.46 -28.85 -10.97
N TYR A 104 -16.77 -28.36 -12.18
CA TYR A 104 -16.97 -26.95 -12.49
C TYR A 104 -18.42 -26.49 -12.32
N ALA A 105 -19.37 -27.42 -12.17
CA ALA A 105 -20.79 -27.12 -12.15
C ALA A 105 -21.24 -26.73 -10.74
N TYR A 106 -21.60 -25.45 -10.57
CA TYR A 106 -22.12 -24.92 -9.31
C TYR A 106 -23.53 -24.34 -9.50
N THR A 107 -24.23 -24.20 -8.38
CA THR A 107 -25.42 -23.35 -8.28
C THR A 107 -25.19 -22.41 -7.11
N LEU A 108 -25.33 -21.09 -7.34
CA LEU A 108 -25.23 -20.13 -6.26
C LEU A 108 -26.43 -20.30 -5.32
N VAL A 109 -26.15 -20.46 -4.03
CA VAL A 109 -27.16 -20.61 -2.98
C VAL A 109 -27.10 -19.39 -2.08
N ASP A 110 -28.25 -18.79 -1.80
CA ASP A 110 -28.35 -17.65 -0.89
C ASP A 110 -27.82 -18.03 0.50
N GLY A 111 -27.01 -17.14 1.09
CA GLY A 111 -26.31 -17.37 2.36
C GLY A 111 -25.09 -18.30 2.32
N LYS A 112 -24.75 -18.89 1.17
CA LYS A 112 -23.51 -19.68 1.00
C LYS A 112 -22.34 -18.76 0.65
N ASN A 113 -21.25 -18.82 1.41
CA ASN A 113 -20.06 -18.01 1.19
C ASN A 113 -19.15 -18.62 0.12
N PHE A 114 -18.23 -17.83 -0.43
CA PHE A 114 -17.29 -18.29 -1.46
C PHE A 114 -16.47 -19.52 -1.03
N GLY A 115 -16.04 -19.57 0.24
CA GLY A 115 -15.26 -20.69 0.78
C GLY A 115 -16.05 -22.01 0.93
N ASP A 116 -17.37 -21.99 0.81
CA ASP A 116 -18.22 -23.19 0.92
C ASP A 116 -18.33 -23.96 -0.42
N TYR A 117 -17.82 -23.39 -1.50
CA TYR A 117 -17.76 -24.03 -2.82
C TYR A 117 -16.45 -24.82 -2.97
N GLY A 118 -16.46 -25.88 -3.79
CA GLY A 118 -15.26 -26.68 -4.10
C GLY A 118 -14.19 -25.88 -4.83
N LEU A 119 -12.96 -26.39 -4.89
CA LEU A 119 -11.81 -25.64 -5.44
C LEU A 119 -12.02 -25.17 -6.90
N GLU A 120 -12.52 -26.05 -7.75
CA GLU A 120 -12.81 -25.76 -9.17
C GLU A 120 -14.08 -24.91 -9.33
N GLU A 121 -15.08 -25.08 -8.46
CA GLU A 121 -16.28 -24.23 -8.42
C GLU A 121 -15.90 -22.78 -8.09
N GLN A 122 -15.03 -22.58 -7.10
CA GLN A 122 -14.48 -21.26 -6.75
C GLN A 122 -13.76 -20.61 -7.95
N GLY A 123 -12.90 -21.37 -8.64
CA GLY A 123 -12.24 -20.91 -9.87
C GLY A 123 -13.25 -20.58 -10.97
N ALA A 124 -14.31 -21.38 -11.13
CA ALA A 124 -15.36 -21.15 -12.12
C ALA A 124 -16.25 -19.94 -11.78
N ILE A 125 -16.47 -19.65 -10.49
CA ILE A 125 -17.16 -18.44 -10.01
C ILE A 125 -16.34 -17.19 -10.33
N VAL A 126 -15.02 -17.21 -10.08
CA VAL A 126 -14.12 -16.11 -10.43
C VAL A 126 -14.00 -15.93 -11.95
N GLU A 127 -13.93 -17.03 -12.72
CA GLU A 127 -13.96 -16.97 -14.18
C GLU A 127 -15.28 -16.31 -14.67
N ALA A 128 -16.40 -16.71 -14.07
CA ALA A 128 -17.71 -16.18 -14.39
C ALA A 128 -17.85 -14.69 -14.07
N SER A 129 -17.33 -14.22 -12.92
CA SER A 129 -17.40 -12.82 -12.53
C SER A 129 -16.67 -11.91 -13.51
N VAL A 130 -15.53 -12.37 -14.04
CA VAL A 130 -14.76 -11.65 -15.07
C VAL A 130 -15.50 -11.63 -16.41
N ASN A 131 -16.17 -12.72 -16.79
CA ASN A 131 -16.95 -12.79 -18.04
C ASN A 131 -18.27 -12.01 -17.97
N ARG A 132 -18.88 -11.90 -16.78
CA ARG A 132 -20.21 -11.32 -16.56
C ARG A 132 -20.17 -10.27 -15.42
N PRO A 133 -19.59 -9.09 -15.67
CA PRO A 133 -19.59 -8.01 -14.67
C PRO A 133 -21.03 -7.65 -14.25
N GLY A 134 -21.30 -7.62 -12.95
CA GLY A 134 -22.63 -7.35 -12.39
C GLY A 134 -23.53 -8.58 -12.22
N SER A 135 -23.01 -9.79 -12.41
CA SER A 135 -23.70 -11.01 -12.01
C SER A 135 -23.60 -11.26 -10.50
N THR A 136 -24.43 -12.17 -10.00
CA THR A 136 -24.37 -12.64 -8.60
C THR A 136 -23.03 -13.28 -8.23
N GLU A 137 -22.33 -13.89 -9.20
CA GLU A 137 -20.94 -14.35 -9.02
C GLU A 137 -19.99 -13.17 -8.76
N ALA A 138 -20.15 -12.06 -9.50
CA ALA A 138 -19.34 -10.86 -9.30
C ALA A 138 -19.63 -10.19 -7.95
N GLU A 139 -20.88 -10.20 -7.50
CA GLU A 139 -21.26 -9.75 -6.16
C GLU A 139 -20.61 -10.63 -5.07
N LEU A 140 -20.67 -11.96 -5.21
CA LEU A 140 -20.04 -12.90 -4.27
C LEU A 140 -18.52 -12.71 -4.20
N VAL A 141 -17.84 -12.57 -5.35
CA VAL A 141 -16.40 -12.32 -5.45
C VAL A 141 -16.04 -10.99 -4.78
N ALA A 142 -16.77 -9.92 -5.08
CA ALA A 142 -16.55 -8.61 -4.47
C ALA A 142 -16.75 -8.64 -2.95
N HIS A 143 -17.82 -9.28 -2.46
CA HIS A 143 -18.07 -9.45 -1.03
C HIS A 143 -16.99 -10.27 -0.31
N THR A 144 -16.30 -11.16 -1.03
CA THR A 144 -15.26 -12.02 -0.45
C THR A 144 -13.92 -11.30 -0.36
N PHE A 145 -13.50 -10.63 -1.44
CA PHE A 145 -12.13 -10.17 -1.58
C PHE A 145 -11.96 -8.65 -1.43
N HIS A 146 -13.01 -7.88 -1.71
CA HIS A 146 -12.90 -6.43 -1.71
C HIS A 146 -13.04 -5.89 -0.29
N SER A 147 -12.19 -4.92 0.03
CA SER A 147 -12.26 -4.22 1.31
C SER A 147 -12.81 -2.82 1.09
N ASP A 148 -13.82 -2.43 1.87
CA ASP A 148 -14.48 -1.12 1.74
C ASP A 148 -13.56 0.06 2.10
N THR A 149 -12.47 -0.21 2.82
CA THR A 149 -11.60 0.80 3.45
C THR A 149 -10.17 0.74 2.91
N TRP A 150 -9.54 -0.43 2.97
CA TRP A 150 -8.16 -0.67 2.53
C TRP A 150 -8.11 -1.30 1.15
N LYS A 151 -7.26 -0.77 0.27
CA LYS A 151 -7.02 -1.29 -1.08
C LYS A 151 -5.55 -1.65 -1.24
N LEU A 152 -5.26 -2.85 -1.75
CA LEU A 152 -3.89 -3.26 -2.09
C LEU A 152 -3.36 -2.41 -3.25
N MET A 153 -2.10 -2.01 -3.16
CA MET A 153 -1.35 -1.38 -4.23
C MET A 153 -0.52 -2.41 -4.97
N ILE A 154 -0.22 -2.16 -6.25
CA ILE A 154 0.74 -2.97 -7.01
C ILE A 154 2.04 -3.08 -6.24
N GLY A 155 2.66 -4.25 -6.31
CA GLY A 155 3.99 -4.47 -5.79
C GLY A 155 3.97 -5.01 -4.37
N SER A 156 5.17 -5.31 -3.91
CA SER A 156 5.42 -6.04 -2.68
C SER A 156 6.82 -5.71 -2.21
N SER A 157 7.18 -6.23 -1.04
CA SER A 157 8.50 -6.05 -0.44
C SER A 157 8.75 -4.64 0.10
N GLY A 158 7.71 -3.88 0.45
CA GLY A 158 7.88 -2.60 1.15
C GLY A 158 8.61 -2.78 2.49
N ALA A 159 9.49 -1.83 2.82
CA ALA A 159 10.16 -1.78 4.12
C ALA A 159 9.86 -0.48 4.88
N ASP A 160 9.80 0.64 4.15
CA ASP A 160 9.41 1.96 4.64
C ASP A 160 8.69 2.74 3.55
N VAL A 161 7.72 3.59 3.93
CA VAL A 161 6.85 4.30 3.00
C VAL A 161 6.63 5.74 3.44
N ALA A 162 6.53 6.66 2.48
CA ALA A 162 6.22 8.06 2.72
C ALA A 162 5.19 8.58 1.71
N VAL A 163 4.16 9.26 2.21
CA VAL A 163 3.14 9.91 1.40
C VAL A 163 3.36 11.42 1.44
N GLY A 164 3.66 12.03 0.29
CA GLY A 164 3.76 13.48 0.19
C GLY A 164 2.39 14.15 0.10
N ASP A 165 2.23 15.27 0.81
CA ASP A 165 1.08 16.18 0.66
C ASP A 165 1.39 17.35 -0.30
N ASP A 166 2.14 17.06 -1.37
CA ASP A 166 2.70 18.08 -2.28
C ASP A 166 1.67 18.70 -3.25
N GLY A 167 0.38 18.40 -3.06
CA GLY A 167 -0.72 18.91 -3.89
C GLY A 167 -0.77 18.32 -5.30
N THR A 168 -0.08 17.20 -5.57
CA THR A 168 -0.26 16.44 -6.81
C THR A 168 -0.98 15.12 -6.53
N ASP A 169 -2.01 14.80 -7.33
CA ASP A 169 -2.76 13.54 -7.31
C ASP A 169 -2.31 12.67 -8.50
N PRO A 170 -1.88 11.41 -8.30
CA PRO A 170 -1.73 10.75 -7.00
C PRO A 170 -0.62 11.36 -6.19
N HIS A 171 -0.92 11.54 -4.89
CA HIS A 171 0.04 11.93 -3.86
C HIS A 171 1.31 11.11 -4.07
N ALA A 172 2.45 11.77 -4.23
CA ALA A 172 3.70 11.09 -4.51
C ALA A 172 4.02 10.13 -3.35
N VAL A 173 3.72 8.84 -3.54
CA VAL A 173 4.11 7.78 -2.59
C VAL A 173 5.53 7.37 -2.92
N TRP A 174 6.40 7.48 -1.94
CA TRP A 174 7.76 7.00 -2.00
C TRP A 174 7.88 5.75 -1.14
N LEU A 175 8.66 4.79 -1.63
CA LEU A 175 8.83 3.50 -0.99
C LEU A 175 10.31 3.15 -1.00
N VAL A 176 10.78 2.62 0.12
CA VAL A 176 12.01 1.84 0.19
C VAL A 176 11.58 0.39 0.38
N ASN A 177 12.08 -0.50 -0.49
CA ASN A 177 11.80 -1.93 -0.36
C ASN A 177 12.77 -2.62 0.61
N THR A 178 12.56 -3.90 0.91
CA THR A 178 13.39 -4.69 1.84
C THR A 178 14.84 -4.88 1.36
N GLY A 179 15.10 -4.70 0.07
CA GLY A 179 16.45 -4.68 -0.51
C GLY A 179 17.10 -3.28 -0.52
N GLY A 180 16.44 -2.25 0.03
CA GLY A 180 16.94 -0.87 0.03
C GLY A 180 16.79 -0.12 -1.29
N VAL A 181 16.09 -0.70 -2.28
CA VAL A 181 15.79 -0.04 -3.56
C VAL A 181 14.66 0.96 -3.37
N ILE A 182 14.79 2.11 -4.03
CA ILE A 182 13.88 3.25 -3.87
C ILE A 182 12.93 3.32 -5.06
N TYR A 183 11.65 3.49 -4.76
CA TYR A 183 10.60 3.65 -5.76
C TYR A 183 9.74 4.88 -5.48
N ARG A 184 9.19 5.45 -6.55
CA ARG A 184 8.15 6.48 -6.51
C ARG A 184 6.94 5.99 -7.29
N TYR A 185 5.76 6.04 -6.68
CA TYR A 185 4.51 5.69 -7.34
C TYR A 185 4.04 6.85 -8.23
N ALA A 186 3.81 6.57 -9.51
CA ALA A 186 3.39 7.56 -10.53
C ALA A 186 1.90 7.45 -10.88
N GLY A 187 1.11 6.74 -10.07
CA GLY A 187 -0.35 6.60 -10.22
C GLY A 187 -0.83 5.31 -10.84
N ASP A 188 -0.06 4.79 -11.79
CA ASP A 188 -0.29 3.51 -12.46
C ASP A 188 0.80 2.48 -12.14
N ARG A 189 2.02 2.93 -11.83
CA ARG A 189 3.18 2.06 -11.60
C ARG A 189 4.20 2.66 -10.65
N TRP A 190 5.05 1.81 -10.10
CA TRP A 190 6.26 2.21 -9.39
C TRP A 190 7.39 2.50 -10.39
N GLN A 191 7.96 3.68 -10.28
CA GLN A 191 9.19 4.05 -10.96
C GLN A 191 10.36 3.85 -10.01
N GLN A 192 11.35 3.05 -10.42
CA GLN A 192 12.59 2.96 -9.66
C GLN A 192 13.34 4.29 -9.74
N MET A 193 13.76 4.79 -8.59
CA MET A 193 14.54 6.01 -8.45
C MET A 193 16.03 5.67 -8.33
N PRO A 194 16.95 6.58 -8.70
CA PRO A 194 18.38 6.32 -8.56
C PRO A 194 18.76 6.08 -7.10
N GLY A 195 19.84 5.34 -6.86
CA GLY A 195 20.32 5.01 -5.52
C GLY A 195 19.81 3.66 -5.00
N SER A 196 20.41 3.22 -3.90
CA SER A 196 20.07 2.00 -3.17
C SER A 196 20.36 2.20 -1.68
N ASP A 197 20.25 1.12 -0.90
CA ASP A 197 20.55 1.07 0.53
C ASP A 197 19.66 1.97 1.41
N GLY A 198 18.47 2.37 0.95
CA GLY A 198 17.51 3.07 1.79
C GLY A 198 17.06 2.23 2.99
N VAL A 199 16.77 2.87 4.12
CA VAL A 199 16.11 2.22 5.28
C VAL A 199 14.98 3.05 5.89
N SER A 200 14.99 4.37 5.68
CA SER A 200 13.91 5.27 6.06
C SER A 200 13.77 6.36 5.00
N ILE A 201 12.55 6.72 4.65
CA ILE A 201 12.21 7.72 3.63
C ILE A 201 11.12 8.65 4.17
N ALA A 202 11.24 9.94 3.87
CA ALA A 202 10.26 10.94 4.27
C ALA A 202 9.97 11.91 3.15
N VAL A 203 8.71 12.34 3.07
CA VAL A 203 8.25 13.31 2.07
C VAL A 203 7.41 14.36 2.79
N GLY A 204 7.67 15.63 2.55
CA GLY A 204 6.91 16.73 3.15
C GLY A 204 7.42 18.08 2.67
N ALA A 205 6.53 19.06 2.54
CA ALA A 205 6.86 20.43 2.10
C ALA A 205 7.72 20.48 0.81
N GLY A 206 7.47 19.56 -0.14
CA GLY A 206 8.23 19.45 -1.39
C GLY A 206 9.64 18.87 -1.28
N ARG A 207 10.03 18.38 -0.09
CA ARG A 207 11.32 17.73 0.17
C ARG A 207 11.14 16.22 0.24
N VAL A 208 12.17 15.49 -0.19
CA VAL A 208 12.26 14.04 -0.05
C VAL A 208 13.59 13.71 0.61
N LEU A 209 13.53 13.15 1.82
CA LEU A 209 14.69 12.77 2.60
C LEU A 209 14.81 11.26 2.69
N LEU A 210 16.03 10.77 2.79
CA LEU A 210 16.32 9.35 2.94
C LEU A 210 17.46 9.15 3.94
N VAL A 211 17.32 8.13 4.78
CA VAL A 211 18.40 7.55 5.56
C VAL A 211 18.78 6.22 4.92
N ASN A 212 20.08 5.97 4.76
CA ASN A 212 20.57 4.72 4.22
C ASN A 212 21.02 3.72 5.32
N THR A 213 21.40 2.50 4.94
CA THR A 213 21.78 1.40 5.84
C THR A 213 22.96 1.71 6.77
N VAL A 214 23.83 2.66 6.40
CA VAL A 214 24.97 3.12 7.23
C VAL A 214 24.67 4.41 8.00
N GLY A 215 23.42 4.88 7.97
CA GLY A 215 22.96 6.05 8.69
C GLY A 215 23.38 7.39 8.09
N LYS A 216 23.77 7.43 6.81
CA LYS A 216 23.93 8.70 6.09
C LYS A 216 22.56 9.23 5.68
N ILE A 217 22.43 10.56 5.67
CA ILE A 217 21.19 11.26 5.35
C ILE A 217 21.34 11.93 3.99
N TYR A 218 20.33 11.80 3.14
CA TYR A 218 20.29 12.36 1.80
C TYR A 218 19.00 13.13 1.56
N GLU A 219 19.08 14.12 0.68
CA GLU A 219 17.92 14.84 0.14
C GLU A 219 17.90 14.67 -1.38
N PHE A 220 16.72 14.36 -1.94
CA PHE A 220 16.54 14.24 -3.38
C PHE A 220 16.19 15.60 -3.98
N THR A 221 17.08 16.14 -4.81
CA THR A 221 16.84 17.39 -5.55
C THR A 221 17.39 17.28 -6.97
N ALA A 222 16.70 17.88 -7.93
CA ALA A 222 17.16 17.93 -9.33
C ALA A 222 17.54 16.56 -9.94
N GLY A 223 16.85 15.49 -9.53
CA GLY A 223 17.06 14.14 -10.06
C GLY A 223 18.19 13.34 -9.40
N ALA A 224 18.82 13.87 -8.35
CA ALA A 224 19.93 13.20 -7.65
C ALA A 224 19.81 13.29 -6.13
N TRP A 225 20.46 12.35 -5.44
CA TRP A 225 20.60 12.35 -3.99
C TRP A 225 21.83 13.16 -3.57
N HIS A 226 21.62 14.16 -2.73
CA HIS A 226 22.67 14.97 -2.14
C HIS A 226 22.79 14.68 -0.66
N GLN A 227 24.00 14.33 -0.21
CA GLN A 227 24.21 13.99 1.19
C GLN A 227 24.10 15.25 2.06
N LEU A 228 23.26 15.17 3.09
CA LEU A 228 23.18 16.16 4.16
C LEU A 228 24.27 15.91 5.22
N PRO A 229 24.67 16.94 5.98
CA PRO A 229 25.63 16.78 7.08
C PRO A 229 25.11 15.79 8.14
N GLY A 230 26.02 15.18 8.89
CA GLY A 230 25.69 14.23 9.95
C GLY A 230 25.78 12.77 9.51
N SER A 231 25.59 11.87 10.48
CA SER A 231 25.64 10.42 10.32
C SER A 231 24.84 9.73 11.42
N SER A 232 24.78 8.40 11.38
CA SER A 232 24.06 7.57 12.34
C SER A 232 22.55 7.81 12.35
N GLY A 233 21.97 8.34 11.27
CA GLY A 233 20.51 8.42 11.12
C GLY A 233 19.87 7.05 11.24
N ARG A 234 18.69 7.00 11.87
CA ARG A 234 17.84 5.81 11.96
C ARG A 234 16.53 6.05 11.22
N ASP A 235 15.90 7.19 11.48
CA ASP A 235 14.59 7.53 10.94
C ASP A 235 14.47 9.03 10.77
N VAL A 236 13.81 9.47 9.70
CA VAL A 236 13.73 10.89 9.28
C VAL A 236 12.28 11.28 8.99
N ALA A 237 11.94 12.55 9.20
CA ALA A 237 10.66 13.13 8.86
C ALA A 237 10.78 14.59 8.39
N VAL A 238 9.77 15.12 7.71
CA VAL A 238 9.75 16.51 7.25
C VAL A 238 8.43 17.18 7.67
N ALA A 239 8.51 18.21 8.50
CA ALA A 239 7.37 19.00 8.95
C ALA A 239 6.80 19.89 7.82
N ASN A 240 5.59 20.43 8.03
CA ASN A 240 4.92 21.33 7.08
C ASN A 240 5.71 22.60 6.75
N ASP A 241 6.52 23.10 7.69
CA ASP A 241 7.39 24.26 7.49
C ASP A 241 8.71 23.91 6.77
N GLY A 242 8.87 22.64 6.37
CA GLY A 242 10.06 22.09 5.74
C GLY A 242 11.18 21.71 6.71
N THR A 243 11.01 21.87 8.03
CA THR A 243 11.99 21.42 9.02
C THR A 243 12.16 19.91 8.95
N ALA A 244 13.40 19.47 8.75
CA ALA A 244 13.75 18.05 8.84
C ALA A 244 13.91 17.64 10.30
N TRP A 245 13.37 16.48 10.66
CA TRP A 245 13.54 15.85 11.96
C TRP A 245 14.23 14.50 11.79
N LEU A 246 15.08 14.14 12.73
CA LEU A 246 15.89 12.93 12.66
C LEU A 246 16.00 12.32 14.05
N VAL A 247 15.80 11.01 14.14
CA VAL A 247 16.33 10.21 15.26
C VAL A 247 17.53 9.41 14.78
N ASN A 248 18.56 9.35 15.61
CA ASN A 248 19.77 8.61 15.30
C ASN A 248 19.75 7.20 15.92
N THR A 249 20.76 6.37 15.61
CA THR A 249 20.83 4.98 16.05
C THR A 249 20.94 4.81 17.56
N VAL A 250 21.42 5.82 18.30
CA VAL A 250 21.50 5.85 19.77
C VAL A 250 20.32 6.58 20.44
N GLY A 251 19.28 6.95 19.67
CA GLY A 251 18.04 7.54 20.16
C GLY A 251 18.09 9.03 20.48
N LYS A 252 19.11 9.76 20.02
CA LYS A 252 19.14 11.22 20.08
C LYS A 252 18.32 11.83 18.95
N ILE A 253 17.69 12.97 19.25
CA ILE A 253 16.75 13.65 18.37
C ILE A 253 17.38 14.94 17.85
N TYR A 254 17.21 15.20 16.57
CA TYR A 254 17.75 16.37 15.90
C TYR A 254 16.71 17.02 14.99
N ALA A 255 16.83 18.33 14.80
CA ALA A 255 16.06 19.09 13.83
C ALA A 255 16.98 19.97 12.97
N MET A 256 16.64 20.16 11.71
CA MET A 256 17.36 21.04 10.79
C MET A 256 16.36 21.87 9.98
N ALA A 257 16.42 23.19 10.16
CA ALA A 257 15.58 24.11 9.42
C ALA A 257 15.88 24.06 7.91
N PRO A 258 14.93 24.40 7.03
CA PRO A 258 15.17 24.50 5.60
C PRO A 258 16.39 25.38 5.29
N GLY A 259 17.29 24.89 4.44
CA GLY A 259 18.51 25.62 4.03
C GLY A 259 19.61 25.73 5.10
N ALA A 260 19.41 25.18 6.31
CA ALA A 260 20.46 25.15 7.32
C ALA A 260 21.56 24.13 6.97
N SER A 261 22.77 24.37 7.46
CA SER A 261 23.95 23.52 7.20
C SER A 261 24.33 22.61 8.36
N LYS A 262 23.56 22.60 9.46
CA LYS A 262 23.83 21.80 10.66
C LYS A 262 22.54 21.36 11.34
N TRP A 263 22.56 20.15 11.87
CA TRP A 263 21.54 19.63 12.78
C TRP A 263 21.67 20.26 14.16
N ARG A 264 20.53 20.68 14.72
CA ARG A 264 20.42 21.08 16.13
C ARG A 264 19.89 19.90 16.93
N GLN A 265 20.60 19.52 17.99
CA GLN A 265 20.09 18.50 18.90
C GLN A 265 18.90 19.06 19.69
N MET A 266 17.84 18.29 19.75
CA MET A 266 16.61 18.59 20.48
C MET A 266 16.61 17.84 21.82
N PRO A 267 15.90 18.32 22.85
CA PRO A 267 15.81 17.60 24.12
C PRO A 267 15.13 16.24 23.93
N GLY A 268 15.42 15.29 24.83
CA GLY A 268 14.91 13.92 24.78
C GLY A 268 15.96 12.87 24.39
N SER A 269 15.60 11.61 24.57
CA SER A 269 16.39 10.43 24.25
C SER A 269 15.49 9.25 23.91
N ASP A 270 16.10 8.12 23.55
CA ASP A 270 15.45 6.82 23.32
C ASP A 270 14.47 6.82 22.14
N GLY A 271 14.53 7.82 21.26
CA GLY A 271 13.71 7.87 20.05
C GLY A 271 14.05 6.77 19.06
N VAL A 272 13.05 6.10 18.49
CA VAL A 272 13.24 5.09 17.44
C VAL A 272 12.45 5.37 16.17
N ARG A 273 11.31 6.06 16.29
CA ARG A 273 10.54 6.57 15.15
C ARG A 273 10.22 8.04 15.35
N ILE A 274 10.26 8.79 14.26
CA ILE A 274 9.89 10.19 14.25
C ILE A 274 8.99 10.48 13.06
N SER A 275 7.92 11.22 13.31
CA SER A 275 7.06 11.71 12.24
C SER A 275 6.80 13.18 12.43
N ALA A 276 6.68 13.89 11.33
CA ALA A 276 6.48 15.32 11.31
C ALA A 276 5.52 15.65 10.17
N GLY A 277 4.47 16.39 10.49
CA GLY A 277 3.53 16.99 9.56
C GLY A 277 3.10 18.33 10.11
N ARG A 278 1.82 18.47 10.50
CA ARG A 278 1.40 19.59 11.36
C ARG A 278 2.03 19.52 12.74
N ASP A 279 2.10 18.31 13.28
CA ASP A 279 2.63 18.02 14.61
C ASP A 279 3.88 17.13 14.47
N VAL A 280 4.77 17.17 15.47
CA VAL A 280 5.95 16.30 15.51
C VAL A 280 5.74 15.27 16.61
N TRP A 281 5.88 14.01 16.23
CA TRP A 281 5.62 12.86 17.06
C TRP A 281 6.84 11.94 17.13
N LEU A 282 6.99 11.29 18.26
CA LEU A 282 8.10 10.40 18.56
C LEU A 282 7.56 9.11 19.19
N VAL A 283 8.06 7.98 18.72
CA VAL A 283 7.95 6.70 19.44
C VAL A 283 9.33 6.35 19.97
N ASN A 284 9.40 5.94 21.24
CA ASN A 284 10.65 5.56 21.88
C ASN A 284 10.91 4.04 21.86
N THR A 285 12.06 3.61 22.36
CA THR A 285 12.51 2.19 22.38
C THR A 285 11.57 1.22 23.08
N VAL A 286 10.67 1.69 23.94
CA VAL A 286 9.69 0.86 24.67
C VAL A 286 8.26 1.10 24.20
N GLY A 287 8.06 1.73 23.03
CA GLY A 287 6.74 1.96 22.43
C GLY A 287 5.94 3.10 23.04
N LYS A 288 6.52 3.91 23.94
CA LYS A 288 5.84 5.12 24.45
C LYS A 288 5.80 6.19 23.37
N ILE A 289 4.68 6.91 23.33
CA ILE A 289 4.38 7.92 22.32
C ILE A 289 4.48 9.31 22.94
N TYR A 290 5.10 10.22 22.20
CA TYR A 290 5.31 11.60 22.63
C TYR A 290 4.99 12.57 21.49
N ARG A 291 4.45 13.73 21.86
CA ARG A 291 4.22 14.87 20.96
C ARG A 291 5.10 16.05 21.37
N TRP A 292 5.71 16.70 20.39
CA TRP A 292 6.47 17.92 20.62
C TRP A 292 5.54 19.12 20.87
N ASN A 293 5.80 19.88 21.94
CA ASN A 293 4.99 21.06 22.29
C ASN A 293 5.67 22.41 21.99
N GLY A 294 6.87 22.39 21.38
CA GLY A 294 7.69 23.58 21.13
C GLY A 294 8.90 23.72 22.06
N GLY A 295 8.89 23.06 23.23
CA GLY A 295 10.02 23.08 24.18
C GLY A 295 10.38 21.73 24.79
N SER A 296 9.40 20.83 24.93
CA SER A 296 9.57 19.48 25.47
C SER A 296 8.69 18.46 24.76
N TRP A 297 8.87 17.20 25.13
CA TRP A 297 8.07 16.06 24.67
C TRP A 297 6.99 15.73 25.69
N ASP A 298 5.73 15.93 25.32
CA ASP A 298 4.58 15.56 26.14
C ASP A 298 4.21 14.11 25.84
N ARG A 299 4.15 13.29 26.88
CA ARG A 299 3.74 11.89 26.75
C ARG A 299 2.24 11.81 26.49
N THR A 300 1.83 10.99 25.53
CA THR A 300 0.43 10.72 25.23
C THR A 300 -0.02 9.35 25.75
N ALA A 301 -1.32 9.05 25.59
CA ALA A 301 -1.86 7.72 25.90
C ALA A 301 -1.27 6.66 24.96
N GLY A 302 -1.19 5.41 25.44
CA GLY A 302 -0.59 4.28 24.73
C GLY A 302 0.87 4.01 25.11
N SER A 303 1.33 2.79 24.85
CA SER A 303 2.71 2.37 25.19
C SER A 303 3.25 1.20 24.35
N ASP A 304 2.67 0.94 23.19
CA ASP A 304 2.98 -0.18 22.30
C ASP A 304 3.22 0.27 20.84
N GLY A 305 3.49 1.56 20.64
CA GLY A 305 3.76 2.13 19.32
C GLY A 305 4.93 1.42 18.63
N ARG A 306 4.73 1.06 17.36
CA ARG A 306 5.76 0.54 16.44
C ARG A 306 6.17 1.61 15.43
N ASP A 307 5.20 2.32 14.88
CA ASP A 307 5.40 3.41 13.94
C ASP A 307 4.29 4.45 14.03
N ILE A 308 4.57 5.68 13.59
CA ILE A 308 3.65 6.82 13.71
C ILE A 308 3.72 7.69 12.46
N ALA A 309 2.58 8.21 12.01
CA ALA A 309 2.51 9.19 10.93
C ALA A 309 1.70 10.40 11.36
N SER A 310 2.25 11.59 11.17
CA SER A 310 1.51 12.85 11.23
C SER A 310 1.41 13.42 9.83
N SER A 311 0.19 13.70 9.39
CA SER A 311 -0.06 14.35 8.11
C SER A 311 -0.05 15.88 8.25
N ALA A 312 -0.04 16.58 7.12
CA ALA A 312 0.00 18.04 7.07
C ALA A 312 -1.34 18.69 7.44
N ASP A 313 -2.46 18.03 7.13
CA ASP A 313 -3.81 18.36 7.60
C ASP A 313 -4.02 17.98 9.08
N GLY A 314 -3.05 17.28 9.66
CA GLY A 314 -2.90 16.98 11.07
C GLY A 314 -3.84 15.93 11.62
N HIS A 315 -4.18 14.96 10.78
CA HIS A 315 -4.46 13.61 11.24
C HIS A 315 -3.16 12.97 11.77
N THR A 316 -3.30 12.04 12.70
CA THR A 316 -2.16 11.27 13.21
C THR A 316 -2.56 9.82 13.34
N PHE A 317 -1.74 8.94 12.78
CA PHE A 317 -1.96 7.51 12.76
C PHE A 317 -0.81 6.78 13.44
N LEU A 318 -1.10 5.63 14.01
CA LEU A 318 -0.11 4.79 14.67
C LEU A 318 -0.38 3.33 14.34
N THR A 319 0.68 2.55 14.14
CA THR A 319 0.60 1.10 14.20
C THR A 319 1.40 0.61 15.40
N ASN A 320 0.86 -0.37 16.12
CA ASN A 320 1.50 -0.92 17.31
C ASN A 320 2.29 -2.20 17.00
N THR A 321 2.93 -2.78 18.01
CA THR A 321 3.72 -4.02 17.85
C THR A 321 2.89 -5.24 17.49
N ALA A 322 1.58 -5.23 17.72
CA ALA A 322 0.65 -6.28 17.29
C ALA A 322 0.14 -6.08 15.85
N GLY A 323 0.48 -4.96 15.22
CA GLY A 323 0.01 -4.59 13.87
C GLY A 323 -1.37 -3.95 13.84
N SER A 324 -1.99 -3.69 14.99
CA SER A 324 -3.22 -2.88 15.06
C SER A 324 -2.94 -1.44 14.64
N ILE A 325 -3.93 -0.81 14.04
CA ILE A 325 -3.81 0.52 13.44
C ILE A 325 -4.76 1.46 14.17
N TYR A 326 -4.31 2.67 14.48
CA TYR A 326 -5.06 3.65 15.27
C TYR A 326 -5.00 5.04 14.63
N GLU A 327 -6.06 5.81 14.83
CA GLU A 327 -6.11 7.25 14.56
C GLU A 327 -6.24 8.03 15.88
N PHE A 328 -5.51 9.13 15.99
CA PHE A 328 -5.54 10.00 17.17
C PHE A 328 -6.67 11.04 17.07
N SER A 329 -7.60 11.01 18.01
CA SER A 329 -8.73 11.94 18.12
C SER A 329 -8.43 13.18 18.99
N GLY A 330 -7.16 13.58 19.08
CA GLY A 330 -6.71 14.71 19.90
C GLY A 330 -6.50 14.39 21.38
N THR A 331 -7.22 13.41 21.94
CA THR A 331 -7.05 12.96 23.34
C THR A 331 -6.90 11.44 23.48
N ALA A 332 -7.44 10.66 22.54
CA ALA A 332 -7.42 9.21 22.59
C ALA A 332 -7.11 8.59 21.22
N TRP A 333 -6.63 7.35 21.25
CA TRP A 333 -6.44 6.52 20.05
C TRP A 333 -7.68 5.69 19.78
N THR A 334 -8.24 5.84 18.58
CA THR A 334 -9.35 5.03 18.09
C THR A 334 -8.80 3.98 17.13
N GLN A 335 -9.07 2.71 17.39
CA GLN A 335 -8.62 1.64 16.51
C GLN A 335 -9.38 1.70 15.18
N LEU A 336 -8.62 1.62 14.09
CA LEU A 336 -9.13 1.44 12.75
C LEU A 336 -9.24 -0.05 12.42
N ASP A 337 -10.05 -0.36 11.42
CA ASP A 337 -10.09 -1.69 10.83
C ASP A 337 -8.76 -2.04 10.15
N GLY A 338 -8.49 -3.34 10.02
CA GLY A 338 -7.20 -3.87 9.57
C GLY A 338 -6.24 -4.19 10.73
N SER A 339 -5.37 -5.17 10.50
CA SER A 339 -4.43 -5.66 11.49
C SER A 339 -3.28 -6.37 10.78
N ASP A 340 -2.07 -5.84 10.91
CA ASP A 340 -0.77 -6.32 10.35
C ASP A 340 0.20 -5.16 10.02
N GLY A 341 -0.08 -3.93 10.45
CA GLY A 341 0.77 -2.78 10.18
C GLY A 341 2.22 -2.95 10.65
N ARG A 342 3.16 -2.63 9.77
CA ARG A 342 4.59 -2.54 10.09
C ARG A 342 5.05 -1.09 10.12
N THR A 343 4.70 -0.33 9.10
CA THR A 343 5.00 1.09 8.94
C THR A 343 3.88 1.77 8.18
N LEU A 344 3.69 3.06 8.43
CA LEU A 344 2.63 3.83 7.82
C LEU A 344 3.05 5.27 7.54
N SER A 345 2.42 5.88 6.56
CA SER A 345 2.57 7.29 6.25
C SER A 345 1.27 7.88 5.74
N ALA A 346 1.02 9.14 6.07
CA ALA A 346 -0.23 9.81 5.82
C ALA A 346 0.00 11.21 5.24
N GLY A 347 -0.71 11.53 4.16
CA GLY A 347 -0.70 12.86 3.54
C GLY A 347 -1.83 12.99 2.51
N GLY A 348 -2.38 14.19 2.34
CA GLY A 348 -3.38 14.46 1.32
C GLY A 348 -4.67 13.63 1.43
N GLY A 349 -5.09 13.26 2.65
CA GLY A 349 -6.26 12.38 2.83
C GLY A 349 -6.02 10.91 2.45
N THR A 350 -4.77 10.50 2.21
CA THR A 350 -4.40 9.11 1.93
C THR A 350 -3.43 8.57 2.99
N LEU A 351 -3.81 7.47 3.64
CA LEU A 351 -2.97 6.70 4.54
C LEU A 351 -2.45 5.48 3.77
N VAL A 352 -1.13 5.37 3.66
CA VAL A 352 -0.46 4.19 3.08
C VAL A 352 0.20 3.42 4.21
N LEU A 353 0.03 2.11 4.17
CA LEU A 353 0.57 1.16 5.14
C LEU A 353 1.37 0.10 4.41
N VAL A 354 2.52 -0.25 4.97
CA VAL A 354 3.19 -1.50 4.63
C VAL A 354 2.95 -2.47 5.78
N ASN A 355 2.48 -3.67 5.46
CA ASN A 355 2.21 -4.68 6.47
C ASN A 355 3.47 -5.49 6.84
N THR A 356 3.32 -6.46 7.75
CA THR A 356 4.43 -7.28 8.24
C THR A 356 5.09 -8.17 7.20
N VAL A 357 4.43 -8.44 6.07
CA VAL A 357 4.99 -9.23 4.94
C VAL A 357 5.42 -8.36 3.75
N GLY A 358 5.35 -7.03 3.89
CA GLY A 358 5.81 -6.08 2.86
C GLY A 358 4.77 -5.77 1.77
N MET A 359 3.52 -6.18 1.93
CA MET A 359 2.41 -5.72 1.08
C MET A 359 2.06 -4.27 1.41
N ILE A 360 1.58 -3.54 0.41
CA ILE A 360 1.36 -2.09 0.48
C ILE A 360 -0.13 -1.83 0.31
N PHE A 361 -0.77 -1.23 1.31
CA PHE A 361 -2.19 -0.89 1.28
C PHE A 361 -2.37 0.61 1.36
N ARG A 362 -3.42 1.11 0.71
CA ARG A 362 -3.87 2.50 0.86
C ARG A 362 -5.30 2.55 1.34
N ARG A 363 -5.63 3.58 2.11
CA ARG A 363 -7.01 3.96 2.45
C ARG A 363 -7.17 5.47 2.43
N ALA A 364 -8.38 5.92 2.14
CA ALA A 364 -8.74 7.31 2.36
C ALA A 364 -8.91 7.60 3.87
N TYR A 365 -8.64 8.81 4.29
CA TYR A 365 -9.01 9.36 5.59
C TYR A 365 -9.44 10.82 5.47
N GLY A 366 -10.07 11.33 6.53
CA GLY A 366 -10.63 12.67 6.54
C GLY A 366 -11.74 12.84 5.51
N THR A 367 -12.20 14.07 5.32
CA THR A 367 -13.00 14.43 4.15
C THR A 367 -12.06 14.55 2.96
N PRO A 368 -12.30 13.84 1.84
CA PRO A 368 -11.53 14.03 0.61
C PRO A 368 -11.50 15.53 0.28
N PRO A 369 -10.36 16.10 -0.18
CA PRO A 369 -10.39 17.43 -0.74
C PRO A 369 -11.49 17.44 -1.81
N THR A 370 -12.53 18.22 -1.57
CA THR A 370 -13.65 18.34 -2.50
C THR A 370 -13.11 18.97 -3.79
N HIS A 371 -12.66 18.14 -4.72
CA HIS A 371 -12.70 18.48 -6.12
C HIS A 371 -14.15 18.44 -6.55
N VAL A 372 -14.90 19.49 -6.19
CA VAL A 372 -16.18 19.77 -6.85
C VAL A 372 -15.83 20.09 -8.29
N VAL A 373 -15.84 19.09 -9.14
CA VAL A 373 -16.06 19.32 -10.57
C VAL A 373 -17.50 19.79 -10.64
N GLN A 374 -17.71 21.11 -10.53
CA GLN A 374 -18.98 21.69 -10.95
C GLN A 374 -19.06 21.48 -12.46
N VAL A 375 -19.68 20.39 -12.86
CA VAL A 375 -20.21 20.26 -14.22
C VAL A 375 -21.40 21.19 -14.25
N ASP A 376 -21.22 22.38 -14.84
CA ASP A 376 -22.34 23.25 -15.14
C ASP A 376 -23.19 22.59 -16.23
N LEU A 377 -24.24 21.88 -15.79
CA LEU A 377 -25.18 21.21 -16.67
C LEU A 377 -26.13 22.18 -17.36
N SER A 378 -26.08 23.49 -17.07
CA SER A 378 -26.97 24.46 -17.73
C SER A 378 -26.70 24.59 -19.24
N ALA A 379 -25.53 24.16 -19.72
CA ALA A 379 -25.18 24.17 -21.14
C ALA A 379 -25.64 22.91 -21.91
N VAL A 380 -26.08 21.84 -21.25
CA VAL A 380 -26.51 20.60 -21.93
C VAL A 380 -27.96 20.69 -22.44
N LEU A 381 -28.74 21.67 -22.00
CA LEU A 381 -30.15 21.84 -22.41
C LEU A 381 -30.38 22.79 -23.61
N THR A 382 -29.34 23.37 -24.21
CA THR A 382 -29.50 24.32 -25.34
C THR A 382 -28.73 23.96 -26.61
N GLY A 383 -28.20 22.75 -26.73
CA GLY A 383 -27.82 22.15 -28.01
C GLY A 383 -26.86 22.97 -28.90
N SER A 384 -25.83 23.61 -28.33
CA SER A 384 -24.78 24.22 -29.16
C SER A 384 -23.43 24.38 -28.43
N VAL A 385 -22.38 23.84 -29.08
CA VAL A 385 -20.93 23.98 -28.86
C VAL A 385 -20.23 22.93 -27.95
N GLU A 386 -19.11 22.40 -28.46
CA GLU A 386 -18.21 21.42 -27.82
C GLU A 386 -17.68 21.87 -26.44
N PRO A 387 -17.47 20.94 -25.49
CA PRO A 387 -16.99 21.26 -24.15
C PRO A 387 -15.53 21.74 -24.18
N ARG A 388 -15.31 23.00 -23.77
CA ARG A 388 -13.98 23.53 -23.46
C ARG A 388 -13.69 23.40 -21.97
N ILE A 389 -12.61 22.72 -21.62
CA ILE A 389 -12.10 22.66 -20.25
C ILE A 389 -11.58 24.04 -19.84
N VAL A 390 -12.28 24.73 -18.93
CA VAL A 390 -11.81 25.98 -18.33
C VAL A 390 -11.17 25.66 -16.98
N LYS A 391 -9.84 25.67 -16.90
CA LYS A 391 -9.12 25.64 -15.62
C LYS A 391 -9.28 26.99 -14.92
N ARG A 392 -10.17 27.09 -13.92
CA ARG A 392 -10.19 28.24 -13.00
C ARG A 392 -9.40 27.91 -11.74
N ARG A 393 -8.40 28.74 -11.44
CA ARG A 393 -7.65 28.71 -10.18
C ARG A 393 -8.55 29.27 -9.08
N VAL A 394 -9.02 28.41 -8.17
CA VAL A 394 -9.72 28.87 -6.97
C VAL A 394 -8.69 29.51 -6.05
N THR A 395 -8.83 30.81 -5.83
CA THR A 395 -8.03 31.55 -4.84
C THR A 395 -8.82 31.54 -3.54
N ILE A 396 -8.27 30.91 -2.50
CA ILE A 396 -8.85 30.92 -1.15
C ILE A 396 -8.73 32.35 -0.60
N PRO A 397 -9.83 33.02 -0.19
CA PRO A 397 -9.74 34.37 0.37
C PRO A 397 -8.99 34.33 1.71
N ARG A 398 -7.96 35.17 1.85
CA ARG A 398 -7.31 35.43 3.14
C ARG A 398 -8.29 36.07 4.10
N ALA A 399 -8.42 35.52 5.31
CA ALA A 399 -9.13 36.15 6.40
C ALA A 399 -8.53 37.53 6.72
N PRO A 400 -9.35 38.55 7.06
CA PRO A 400 -8.86 39.88 7.37
C PRO A 400 -8.04 39.87 8.65
N LEU A 401 -6.83 40.44 8.60
CA LEU A 401 -6.04 40.79 9.76
C LEU A 401 -6.81 41.84 10.57
N GLY A 402 -7.37 41.44 11.71
CA GLY A 402 -7.88 42.36 12.71
C GLY A 402 -6.72 43.21 13.25
N ARG A 403 -6.86 44.54 13.15
CA ARG A 403 -6.03 45.49 13.87
C ARG A 403 -6.51 45.57 15.32
N ALA A 404 -5.59 45.35 16.27
CA ALA A 404 -5.47 46.11 17.50
C ALA A 404 -4.00 46.16 17.88
#